data_AF-A0A069SF34-F1
#
_entry.id   AF-A0A069SF34-F1
#
_cell.length_a   1.000
_cell.length_b   1.000
_cell.length_c   1.000
_cell.angle_alpha   90.00
_cell.angle_beta   90.00
_cell.angle_gamma   90.00
#
_symmetry.space_group_name_H-M   'P 1'
#
loop_
_entity.id
_entity.type
_entity.pdbx_description
1 polymer ?
#
loop_
_entity_poly.entity_id
_entity_poly.type
_entity_poly.pdbx_seq_one_letter_code
_entity_poly.pdbx_strand_id
1 'polypeptide(L)'
;MKIIPLSLFFAGITLFSCSNESTNNLSTNSQKVKLNKNEVLSIAYDDAKELTDKDIFNMVSSFANMNNNGVSRSTSASFKITKRTYINKEGEFQNKEIASRTALPEDDIISEICEVEFQNDTVNGLAVVATNAELPSIIAFIPNKGNDDAMQLSGANELLYAAKASYLYKAIKTKELVDSLKQPTLEKISKKLNIPINEINYQKIQDNIILTDTYSSRSTAVQGPPEGIQKLPSSISPLVKTNWGQDDPYNWAFREENKVDWIRTENNGKKMDALPVGCVNVALAQIMGYTHQKYTPPLTFTLPNSTMTYMPNFIKMTQKASINDLQGQAQMQVQYLMLNFYNMNKTTSKKDWDGAVLESGVSEENMLNTMNKFFKYNPKAPFDGDQVWASLRNNNPVLMLTTNHAFIISGLLITEKASQTRQMVKTNDLYWHANLGWADKNTGYYQLDGNARTFFEAGGVKEWCYKMDCIKNIRAK
;
A
#
# COMPACT_ATOMS: atom_id res chain seq x y z
N MET A 1 -42.18 67.07 -17.22
CA MET A 1 -40.90 67.56 -16.69
C MET A 1 -39.79 67.03 -17.58
N LYS A 2 -39.12 67.92 -18.30
CA LYS A 2 -37.95 67.65 -19.15
C LYS A 2 -36.75 67.34 -18.24
N ILE A 3 -35.86 66.44 -18.69
CA ILE A 3 -34.41 66.67 -18.92
C ILE A 3 -33.86 65.40 -19.61
N ILE A 4 -33.57 65.56 -20.91
CA ILE A 4 -32.50 64.93 -21.71
C ILE A 4 -31.33 65.97 -21.66
N PRO A 5 -30.02 65.76 -21.99
CA PRO A 5 -29.33 64.72 -22.80
C PRO A 5 -27.96 64.22 -22.25
N LEU A 6 -27.36 63.21 -22.89
CA LEU A 6 -26.16 63.43 -23.73
C LEU A 6 -25.89 62.25 -24.67
N SER A 7 -26.20 62.50 -25.93
CA SER A 7 -25.70 61.81 -27.12
C SER A 7 -24.23 62.15 -27.39
N LEU A 8 -23.50 61.27 -28.07
CA LEU A 8 -22.59 61.50 -29.22
C LEU A 8 -21.72 60.22 -29.40
N PHE A 9 -21.38 59.67 -30.57
CA PHE A 9 -21.75 59.91 -31.96
C PHE A 9 -21.21 58.74 -32.82
N PHE A 10 -21.98 58.35 -33.84
CA PHE A 10 -21.67 57.75 -35.15
C PHE A 10 -20.27 57.21 -35.54
N ALA A 11 -20.31 56.04 -36.21
CA ALA A 11 -19.80 55.70 -37.57
C ALA A 11 -19.45 54.19 -37.61
N GLY A 12 -20.02 53.28 -38.40
CA GLY A 12 -20.45 53.37 -39.79
C GLY A 12 -19.26 53.10 -40.74
N ILE A 13 -19.06 51.85 -41.16
CA ILE A 13 -18.62 51.41 -42.52
C ILE A 13 -18.64 49.86 -42.55
N THR A 14 -19.53 49.30 -43.36
CA THR A 14 -19.37 47.98 -44.00
C THR A 14 -18.90 48.23 -45.42
N LEU A 15 -17.80 47.62 -45.88
CA LEU A 15 -17.62 47.18 -47.28
C LEU A 15 -16.59 46.05 -47.37
N PHE A 16 -16.89 45.13 -48.29
CA PHE A 16 -16.25 43.87 -48.64
C PHE A 16 -14.81 44.00 -49.20
N SER A 17 -13.98 42.96 -49.10
CA SER A 17 -13.42 42.23 -50.27
C SER A 17 -12.42 41.11 -49.89
N CYS A 18 -12.67 39.93 -50.48
CA CYS A 18 -11.76 38.89 -50.97
C CYS A 18 -10.61 38.31 -50.12
N SER A 19 -10.84 37.06 -49.71
CA SER A 19 -10.00 35.88 -49.95
C SER A 19 -8.47 36.04 -49.96
N ASN A 20 -7.84 35.44 -48.97
CA ASN A 20 -6.73 34.53 -49.23
C ASN A 20 -7.09 33.17 -48.64
N GLU A 21 -7.37 32.22 -49.53
CA GLU A 21 -7.20 30.81 -49.26
C GLU A 21 -5.75 30.56 -48.84
N SER A 22 -5.55 30.25 -47.57
CA SER A 22 -4.52 29.31 -47.17
C SER A 22 -5.24 28.08 -46.64
N THR A 23 -5.68 27.26 -47.60
CA THR A 23 -6.14 25.90 -47.37
C THR A 23 -4.98 25.07 -46.78
N ASN A 24 -4.93 24.99 -45.46
CA ASN A 24 -4.60 23.73 -44.80
C ASN A 24 -5.91 23.16 -44.26
N ASN A 25 -6.63 22.46 -45.15
CA ASN A 25 -7.73 21.60 -44.77
C ASN A 25 -7.17 20.44 -43.93
N LEU A 26 -6.93 20.68 -42.64
CA LEU A 26 -7.04 19.60 -41.67
C LEU A 26 -8.55 19.44 -41.46
N SER A 27 -9.16 18.52 -42.21
CA SER A 27 -10.55 18.12 -42.00
C SER A 27 -10.79 17.97 -40.50
N THR A 28 -11.74 18.71 -39.95
CA THR A 28 -12.33 18.42 -38.63
C THR A 28 -13.03 17.07 -38.76
N ASN A 29 -12.26 16.00 -38.66
CA ASN A 29 -12.72 14.65 -38.87
C ASN A 29 -13.65 14.31 -37.69
N SER A 30 -14.96 14.43 -37.91
CA SER A 30 -16.01 14.14 -36.92
C SER A 30 -16.09 12.64 -36.59
N GLN A 31 -15.37 11.81 -37.34
CA GLN A 31 -15.28 10.38 -37.11
C GLN A 31 -14.70 10.09 -35.73
N LYS A 32 -15.43 9.28 -34.97
CA LYS A 32 -15.00 8.76 -33.68
C LYS A 32 -14.69 7.26 -33.79
N VAL A 33 -13.65 6.81 -33.11
CA VAL A 33 -13.28 5.39 -33.00
C VAL A 33 -13.67 4.88 -31.61
N LYS A 34 -14.36 3.74 -31.56
CA LYS A 34 -14.72 3.07 -30.31
C LYS A 34 -13.58 2.16 -29.88
N LEU A 35 -12.98 2.45 -28.73
CA LEU A 35 -11.89 1.66 -28.15
C LEU A 35 -12.26 1.22 -26.73
N ASN A 36 -11.78 0.06 -26.31
CA ASN A 36 -11.82 -0.36 -24.91
C ASN A 36 -10.60 0.20 -24.14
N LYS A 37 -10.56 0.09 -22.82
CA LYS A 37 -9.46 0.63 -22.00
C LYS A 37 -8.10 0.06 -22.36
N ASN A 38 -8.03 -1.23 -22.67
CA ASN A 38 -6.78 -1.93 -23.01
C ASN A 38 -6.26 -1.52 -24.39
N GLU A 39 -7.14 -1.32 -25.37
CA GLU A 39 -6.82 -0.75 -26.68
C GLU A 39 -6.31 0.70 -26.53
N VAL A 40 -6.97 1.51 -25.70
CA VAL A 40 -6.48 2.88 -25.43
C VAL A 40 -5.13 2.85 -24.74
N LEU A 41 -4.92 1.96 -23.78
CA LEU A 41 -3.65 1.79 -23.08
C LEU A 41 -2.52 1.41 -24.07
N SER A 42 -2.76 0.50 -25.01
CA SER A 42 -1.73 0.00 -25.93
C SER A 42 -1.14 1.06 -26.88
N ILE A 43 -1.94 2.07 -27.25
CA ILE A 43 -1.52 3.21 -28.07
C ILE A 43 -1.11 4.42 -27.23
N ALA A 44 -1.54 4.46 -25.96
CA ALA A 44 -1.18 5.51 -25.02
C ALA A 44 0.15 5.24 -24.30
N TYR A 45 0.64 4.00 -24.36
CA TYR A 45 1.97 3.56 -23.92
C TYR A 45 3.03 4.22 -24.83
N ASP A 46 3.74 5.22 -24.30
CA ASP A 46 4.60 6.17 -25.01
C ASP A 46 6.01 6.04 -24.45
N ASP A 47 7.07 6.26 -25.23
CA ASP A 47 8.48 5.96 -24.85
C ASP A 47 9.06 6.85 -23.71
N ALA A 48 8.23 7.52 -22.91
CA ALA A 48 8.61 8.30 -21.75
C ALA A 48 9.22 7.39 -20.66
N LYS A 49 10.53 7.56 -20.41
CA LYS A 49 11.33 6.59 -19.67
C LYS A 49 11.05 6.57 -18.16
N GLU A 50 11.09 7.73 -17.47
CA GLU A 50 11.05 7.79 -16.00
C GLU A 50 10.41 9.10 -15.48
N LEU A 51 9.81 9.07 -14.29
CA LEU A 51 9.33 10.25 -13.54
C LEU A 51 10.49 11.14 -13.07
N THR A 52 10.26 12.45 -13.00
CA THR A 52 11.20 13.37 -12.36
C THR A 52 11.14 13.25 -10.84
N ASP A 53 12.22 13.62 -10.13
CA ASP A 53 12.23 13.65 -8.65
C ASP A 53 11.10 14.51 -8.08
N LYS A 54 10.74 15.59 -8.77
CA LYS A 54 9.60 16.44 -8.41
C LYS A 54 8.28 15.67 -8.50
N ASP A 55 8.07 14.88 -9.56
CA ASP A 55 6.87 14.05 -9.72
C ASP A 55 6.81 12.96 -8.64
N ILE A 56 7.94 12.34 -8.32
CA ILE A 56 8.08 11.35 -7.24
C ILE A 56 7.67 11.99 -5.90
N PHE A 57 8.22 13.15 -5.55
CA PHE A 57 7.89 13.82 -4.29
C PHE A 57 6.43 14.27 -4.24
N ASN A 58 5.88 14.77 -5.35
CA ASN A 58 4.46 15.12 -5.43
C ASN A 58 3.56 13.90 -5.22
N MET A 59 3.95 12.73 -5.75
CA MET A 59 3.23 11.48 -5.58
C MET A 59 3.20 11.04 -4.11
N VAL A 60 4.37 11.02 -3.46
CA VAL A 60 4.50 10.65 -2.04
C VAL A 60 3.74 11.64 -1.15
N SER A 61 3.89 12.95 -1.40
CA SER A 61 3.17 14.01 -0.68
C SER A 61 1.65 13.86 -0.81
N SER A 62 1.16 13.61 -2.03
CA SER A 62 -0.28 13.39 -2.27
C SER A 62 -0.80 12.18 -1.49
N PHE A 63 -0.06 11.08 -1.47
CA PHE A 63 -0.44 9.89 -0.71
C PHE A 63 -0.44 10.14 0.80
N ALA A 64 0.56 10.85 1.32
CA ALA A 64 0.64 11.21 2.74
C ALA A 64 -0.56 12.07 3.18
N ASN A 65 -0.89 13.11 2.39
CA ASN A 65 -2.03 13.99 2.66
C ASN A 65 -3.37 13.24 2.62
N MET A 66 -3.51 12.32 1.66
CA MET A 66 -4.68 11.45 1.55
C MET A 66 -4.84 10.52 2.75
N ASN A 67 -3.75 9.90 3.23
CA ASN A 67 -3.79 9.01 4.38
C ASN A 67 -4.22 9.73 5.67
N ASN A 68 -3.88 11.01 5.81
CA ASN A 68 -4.26 11.86 6.94
C ASN A 68 -5.70 12.43 6.85
N ASN A 69 -6.55 11.88 5.97
CA ASN A 69 -7.93 12.36 5.70
C ASN A 69 -8.02 13.86 5.39
N GLY A 70 -7.01 14.44 4.73
CA GLY A 70 -7.01 15.85 4.35
C GLY A 70 -6.90 16.84 5.52
N VAL A 71 -6.64 16.37 6.75
CA VAL A 71 -6.24 17.27 7.85
C VAL A 71 -4.82 17.71 7.54
N SER A 72 -4.65 18.93 7.03
CA SER A 72 -3.34 19.54 6.81
C SER A 72 -2.68 19.85 8.15
N ARG A 73 -2.23 18.84 8.88
CA ARG A 73 -1.08 19.02 9.76
C ARG A 73 0.12 19.08 8.83
N SER A 74 0.64 20.29 8.66
CA SER A 74 1.79 20.60 7.83
C SER A 74 3.03 19.85 8.32
N THR A 75 3.32 18.63 7.89
CA THR A 75 4.57 17.95 8.26
C THR A 75 4.96 16.84 7.26
N SER A 76 5.37 17.23 6.06
CA SER A 76 6.40 16.49 5.30
C SER A 76 7.40 17.51 4.78
N ALA A 77 8.21 18.04 5.71
CA ALA A 77 9.05 19.21 5.44
C ALA A 77 10.26 18.91 4.56
N SER A 78 10.57 17.63 4.30
CA SER A 78 11.61 17.22 3.36
C SER A 78 11.36 15.82 2.84
N PHE A 79 11.58 15.65 1.53
CA PHE A 79 11.64 14.35 0.86
C PHE A 79 13.07 14.14 0.37
N LYS A 80 13.60 12.92 0.53
CA LYS A 80 14.93 12.55 0.06
C LYS A 80 14.89 11.16 -0.56
N ILE A 81 15.36 11.04 -1.79
CA ILE A 81 15.63 9.74 -2.40
C ILE A 81 16.92 9.20 -1.78
N THR A 82 16.81 8.08 -1.06
CA THR A 82 17.95 7.43 -0.38
C THR A 82 18.47 6.23 -1.15
N LYS A 83 17.65 5.64 -2.03
CA LYS A 83 18.03 4.49 -2.84
C LYS A 83 17.33 4.51 -4.19
N ARG A 84 18.04 4.05 -5.22
CA ARG A 84 17.50 3.74 -6.55
C ARG A 84 17.86 2.30 -6.88
N THR A 85 16.89 1.52 -7.33
CA THR A 85 17.07 0.13 -7.75
C THR A 85 16.36 -0.09 -9.07
N TYR A 86 16.93 -0.88 -9.97
CA TYR A 86 16.37 -1.11 -11.29
C TYR A 86 15.85 -2.52 -11.41
N ILE A 87 14.73 -2.67 -12.12
CA ILE A 87 14.14 -3.96 -12.46
C ILE A 87 14.40 -4.23 -13.93
N ASN A 88 14.99 -5.38 -14.24
CA ASN A 88 15.23 -5.79 -15.62
C ASN A 88 14.11 -6.69 -16.18
N LYS A 89 14.20 -7.04 -17.47
CA LYS A 89 13.32 -7.99 -18.18
C LYS A 89 13.23 -9.36 -17.50
N GLU A 90 14.32 -9.77 -16.87
CA GLU A 90 14.45 -11.03 -16.13
C GLU A 90 13.87 -10.94 -14.71
N GLY A 91 13.36 -9.76 -14.32
CA GLY A 91 12.73 -9.53 -13.03
C GLY A 91 13.69 -9.38 -11.86
N GLU A 92 15.00 -9.31 -12.09
CA GLU A 92 16.00 -9.17 -11.04
C GLU A 92 16.09 -7.73 -10.51
N PHE A 93 16.07 -7.59 -9.18
CA PHE A 93 16.41 -6.32 -8.50
C PHE A 93 17.93 -6.19 -8.40
N GLN A 94 18.54 -5.46 -9.33
CA GLN A 94 19.96 -5.14 -9.20
C GLN A 94 20.13 -3.93 -8.29
N ASN A 95 20.64 -4.15 -7.08
CA ASN A 95 21.10 -3.07 -6.20
C ASN A 95 22.32 -2.40 -6.86
N LYS A 96 22.16 -1.18 -7.35
CA LYS A 96 23.29 -0.32 -7.73
C LYS A 96 23.25 0.90 -6.83
N GLU A 97 24.37 1.21 -6.18
CA GLU A 97 24.48 2.50 -5.50
C GLU A 97 24.22 3.64 -6.49
N ILE A 98 23.78 4.78 -5.94
CA ILE A 98 23.13 5.94 -6.58
C ILE A 98 23.81 6.46 -7.87
N ALA A 99 25.05 6.07 -8.15
CA ALA A 99 25.77 6.42 -9.36
C ALA A 99 26.11 5.17 -10.18
N SER A 100 25.20 4.71 -11.03
CA SER A 100 25.45 4.57 -12.48
C SER A 100 24.47 3.65 -13.19
N ARG A 101 23.85 4.19 -14.25
CA ARG A 101 23.06 3.44 -15.25
C ARG A 101 23.91 2.46 -16.09
N THR A 102 25.24 2.39 -15.90
CA THR A 102 26.19 1.84 -16.90
C THR A 102 26.25 0.32 -17.08
N ALA A 103 25.51 -0.49 -16.30
CA ALA A 103 25.67 -1.95 -16.33
C ALA A 103 24.44 -2.75 -16.81
N LEU A 104 23.37 -2.10 -17.30
CA LEU A 104 22.29 -2.78 -18.02
C LEU A 104 22.02 -2.02 -19.33
N PRO A 105 21.84 -2.71 -20.47
CA PRO A 105 21.30 -2.07 -21.67
C PRO A 105 19.99 -1.34 -21.30
N GLU A 106 19.81 -0.12 -21.79
CA GLU A 106 18.64 0.70 -21.46
C GLU A 106 17.33 -0.03 -21.80
N ASP A 107 17.36 -0.80 -22.89
CA ASP A 107 16.24 -1.63 -23.34
C ASP A 107 15.88 -2.76 -22.37
N ASP A 108 16.78 -3.18 -21.48
CA ASP A 108 16.56 -4.27 -20.52
C ASP A 108 15.89 -3.80 -19.22
N ILE A 109 15.75 -2.50 -18.99
CA ILE A 109 15.16 -1.95 -17.78
C ILE A 109 13.63 -1.80 -17.96
N ILE A 110 12.85 -2.48 -17.12
CA ILE A 110 11.38 -2.36 -17.07
C ILE A 110 10.95 -1.13 -16.25
N SER A 111 11.59 -0.90 -15.10
CA SER A 111 11.26 0.21 -14.21
C SER A 111 12.40 0.48 -13.24
N GLU A 112 12.65 1.74 -12.94
CA GLU A 112 13.35 2.14 -11.74
C GLU A 112 12.40 2.17 -10.53
N ILE A 113 12.91 1.80 -9.36
CA ILE A 113 12.27 1.86 -8.06
C ILE A 113 13.11 2.75 -7.13
N CYS A 114 12.51 3.81 -6.60
CA CYS A 114 13.10 4.73 -5.63
C CYS A 114 12.62 4.45 -4.21
N GLU A 115 13.51 4.58 -3.24
CA GLU A 115 13.16 4.66 -1.82
C GLU A 115 13.25 6.13 -1.40
N VAL A 116 12.12 6.69 -0.97
CA VAL A 116 11.94 8.08 -0.58
C VAL A 116 11.73 8.14 0.92
N GLU A 117 12.69 8.67 1.65
CA GLU A 117 12.52 9.00 3.06
C GLU A 117 11.85 10.37 3.20
N PHE A 118 10.96 10.47 4.18
CA PHE A 118 10.27 11.71 4.51
C PHE A 118 10.09 11.84 6.02
N GLN A 119 10.06 13.07 6.52
CA GLN A 119 9.75 13.31 7.93
C GLN A 119 8.23 13.35 8.13
N ASN A 120 7.72 12.54 9.05
CA ASN A 120 6.34 12.53 9.49
C ASN A 120 6.30 12.86 10.99
N ASP A 121 5.94 14.10 11.33
CA ASP A 121 6.08 14.65 12.67
C ASP A 121 7.53 14.49 13.22
N THR A 122 7.72 13.62 14.21
CA THR A 122 9.02 13.35 14.86
C THR A 122 9.68 12.05 14.39
N VAL A 123 9.05 11.30 13.49
CA VAL A 123 9.56 10.01 12.99
C VAL A 123 9.87 10.07 11.49
N ASN A 124 10.78 9.21 11.05
CA ASN A 124 11.10 9.06 9.63
C ASN A 124 10.17 8.03 9.00
N GLY A 125 9.49 8.43 7.94
CA GLY A 125 8.73 7.56 7.05
C GLY A 125 9.54 7.12 5.83
N LEU A 126 9.00 6.12 5.13
CA LEU A 126 9.56 5.54 3.92
C LEU A 126 8.45 5.30 2.89
N ALA A 127 8.64 5.77 1.67
CA ALA A 127 7.84 5.38 0.52
C ALA A 127 8.71 4.68 -0.51
N VAL A 128 8.22 3.59 -1.08
CA VAL A 128 8.86 2.88 -2.19
C VAL A 128 8.05 3.18 -3.44
N VAL A 129 8.69 3.76 -4.47
CA VAL A 129 8.01 4.31 -5.64
C VAL A 129 8.59 3.71 -6.91
N ALA A 130 7.74 3.13 -7.74
CA ALA A 130 8.09 2.81 -9.12
C ALA A 130 7.98 4.07 -9.99
N THR A 131 9.05 4.37 -10.71
CA THR A 131 9.22 5.62 -11.45
C THR A 131 8.95 5.48 -12.95
N ASN A 132 8.58 4.30 -13.44
CA ASN A 132 8.13 4.14 -14.82
C ASN A 132 6.93 5.09 -15.08
N ALA A 133 7.06 6.03 -16.02
CA ALA A 133 6.05 7.05 -16.28
C ALA A 133 4.73 6.50 -16.87
N GLU A 134 4.78 5.30 -17.45
CA GLU A 134 3.64 4.58 -18.03
C GLU A 134 2.88 3.79 -16.95
N LEU A 135 3.59 3.30 -15.93
CA LEU A 135 3.02 2.58 -14.80
C LEU A 135 3.53 3.09 -13.45
N PRO A 136 3.42 4.39 -13.15
CA PRO A 136 4.01 4.93 -11.94
C PRO A 136 3.23 4.43 -10.74
N SER A 137 3.87 4.00 -9.66
CA SER A 137 3.18 3.37 -8.53
C SER A 137 3.87 3.65 -7.21
N ILE A 138 3.11 3.94 -6.16
CA ILE A 138 3.62 3.70 -4.80
C ILE A 138 3.51 2.21 -4.57
N ILE A 139 4.62 1.54 -4.29
CA ILE A 139 4.70 0.12 -3.96
C ILE A 139 4.42 -0.08 -2.47
N ALA A 140 4.97 0.79 -1.64
CA ALA A 140 4.73 0.78 -0.20
C ALA A 140 4.79 2.20 0.36
N PHE A 141 4.01 2.46 1.40
CA PHE A 141 4.01 3.71 2.16
C PHE A 141 3.98 3.39 3.65
N ILE A 142 5.06 3.72 4.34
CA ILE A 142 5.34 3.40 5.74
C ILE A 142 5.53 4.73 6.48
N PRO A 143 4.53 5.21 7.25
CA PRO A 143 4.61 6.47 7.98
C PRO A 143 5.72 6.53 9.04
N ASN A 144 6.12 5.37 9.57
CA ASN A 144 7.20 5.23 10.56
C ASN A 144 8.05 4.02 10.21
N LYS A 145 9.22 4.22 9.59
CA LYS A 145 10.12 3.15 9.16
C LYS A 145 10.89 2.48 10.32
N GLY A 146 10.87 3.08 11.52
CA GLY A 146 11.71 2.64 12.63
C GLY A 146 13.21 2.72 12.32
N ASN A 147 13.99 1.86 12.97
CA ASN A 147 15.42 1.63 12.69
C ASN A 147 15.59 0.39 11.79
N ASP A 148 16.82 0.14 11.34
CA ASP A 148 17.13 -0.96 10.43
C ASP A 148 16.82 -2.33 11.06
N ASP A 149 17.03 -2.48 12.37
CA ASP A 149 16.67 -3.70 13.12
C ASP A 149 15.16 -3.95 13.10
N ALA A 150 14.34 -2.91 13.31
CA ALA A 150 12.89 -3.05 13.19
C ALA A 150 12.50 -3.49 11.77
N MET A 151 13.13 -2.94 10.71
CA MET A 151 12.84 -3.35 9.34
C MET A 151 13.17 -4.83 9.09
N GLN A 152 14.27 -5.32 9.68
CA GLN A 152 14.70 -6.72 9.56
C GLN A 152 13.81 -7.68 10.36
N LEU A 153 13.47 -7.34 11.59
CA LEU A 153 12.78 -8.23 12.54
C LEU A 153 11.25 -8.17 12.45
N SER A 154 10.68 -7.15 11.80
CA SER A 154 9.22 -6.97 11.71
C SER A 154 8.53 -7.64 10.54
N GLY A 155 9.25 -8.40 9.72
CA GLY A 155 8.72 -8.92 8.45
C GLY A 155 8.45 -7.84 7.40
N ALA A 156 8.79 -6.58 7.66
CA ALA A 156 8.61 -5.48 6.72
C ALA A 156 9.41 -5.70 5.43
N ASN A 157 10.64 -6.21 5.52
CA ASN A 157 11.45 -6.57 4.36
C ASN A 157 10.78 -7.63 3.48
N GLU A 158 10.12 -8.62 4.08
CA GLU A 158 9.39 -9.67 3.37
C GLU A 158 8.20 -9.09 2.60
N LEU A 159 7.45 -8.18 3.24
CA LEU A 159 6.34 -7.47 2.59
C LEU A 159 6.79 -6.51 1.50
N LEU A 160 7.88 -5.77 1.72
CA LEU A 160 8.48 -4.90 0.70
C LEU A 160 8.92 -5.72 -0.51
N TYR A 161 9.53 -6.88 -0.29
CA TYR A 161 9.92 -7.79 -1.36
C TYR A 161 8.69 -8.29 -2.14
N ALA A 162 7.66 -8.76 -1.45
CA ALA A 162 6.42 -9.22 -2.08
C ALA A 162 5.68 -8.10 -2.83
N ALA A 163 5.72 -6.87 -2.31
CA ALA A 163 5.12 -5.72 -2.97
C ALA A 163 5.89 -5.31 -4.23
N LYS A 164 7.22 -5.31 -4.16
CA LYS A 164 8.10 -5.08 -5.32
C LYS A 164 7.87 -6.15 -6.40
N ALA A 165 7.73 -7.42 -6.02
CA ALA A 165 7.41 -8.51 -6.95
C ALA A 165 6.00 -8.36 -7.56
N SER A 166 5.01 -7.95 -6.77
CA SER A 166 3.64 -7.63 -7.22
C SER A 166 3.62 -6.55 -8.29
N TYR A 167 4.38 -5.47 -8.09
CA TYR A 167 4.54 -4.42 -9.09
C TYR A 167 5.20 -4.93 -10.37
N LEU A 168 6.27 -5.72 -10.26
CA LEU A 168 6.97 -6.27 -11.41
C LEU A 168 6.07 -7.16 -12.27
N TYR A 169 5.28 -8.05 -11.66
CA TYR A 169 4.30 -8.85 -12.39
C TYR A 169 3.30 -7.96 -13.15
N LYS A 170 2.78 -6.92 -12.48
CA LYS A 170 1.89 -5.93 -13.10
C LYS A 170 2.54 -5.23 -14.29
N ALA A 171 3.82 -4.85 -14.18
CA ALA A 171 4.57 -4.21 -15.26
C ALA A 171 4.75 -5.14 -16.46
N ILE A 172 5.17 -6.40 -16.24
CA ILE A 172 5.33 -7.40 -17.31
C ILE A 172 4.00 -7.66 -18.01
N LYS A 173 2.91 -7.91 -17.26
CA LYS A 173 1.59 -8.18 -17.84
C LYS A 173 1.01 -6.98 -18.57
N THR A 174 1.29 -5.77 -18.10
CA THR A 174 0.93 -4.54 -18.82
C THR A 174 1.67 -4.48 -20.16
N LYS A 175 2.98 -4.74 -20.16
CA LYS A 175 3.79 -4.73 -21.39
C LYS A 175 3.34 -5.79 -22.40
N GLU A 176 3.15 -7.04 -21.97
CA GLU A 176 2.63 -8.12 -22.83
C GLU A 176 1.29 -7.73 -23.49
N LEU A 177 0.38 -7.12 -22.72
CA LEU A 177 -0.91 -6.65 -23.20
C LEU A 177 -0.77 -5.51 -24.21
N VAL A 178 0.11 -4.55 -23.93
CA VAL A 178 0.41 -3.42 -24.84
C VAL A 178 0.95 -3.96 -26.16
N ASP A 179 1.98 -4.81 -26.12
CA ASP A 179 2.63 -5.36 -27.31
C ASP A 179 1.63 -6.17 -28.15
N SER A 180 0.75 -6.94 -27.52
CA SER A 180 -0.29 -7.72 -28.20
C SER A 180 -1.37 -6.84 -28.86
N LEU A 181 -1.73 -5.70 -28.26
CA LEU A 181 -2.86 -4.89 -28.71
C LEU A 181 -2.45 -3.68 -29.56
N LYS A 182 -1.19 -3.24 -29.53
CA LYS A 182 -0.75 -1.99 -30.18
C LYS A 182 -1.03 -2.00 -31.68
N GLN A 183 -0.50 -2.98 -32.40
CA GLN A 183 -0.66 -3.05 -33.87
C GLN A 183 -2.14 -3.23 -34.29
N PRO A 184 -2.92 -4.18 -33.72
CA PRO A 184 -4.35 -4.29 -34.03
C PRO A 184 -5.14 -3.01 -33.75
N THR A 185 -4.79 -2.29 -32.68
CA THR A 185 -5.46 -1.04 -32.33
C THR A 185 -5.13 0.08 -33.32
N LEU A 186 -3.86 0.20 -33.71
CA LEU A 186 -3.42 1.17 -34.71
C LEU A 186 -4.10 0.92 -36.07
N GLU A 187 -4.23 -0.33 -36.51
CA GLU A 187 -4.94 -0.70 -37.74
C GLU A 187 -6.43 -0.33 -37.67
N LYS A 188 -7.07 -0.60 -36.53
CA LYS A 188 -8.47 -0.24 -36.26
C LYS A 188 -8.69 1.27 -36.34
N ILE A 189 -7.79 2.06 -35.76
CA ILE A 189 -7.83 3.53 -35.80
C ILE A 189 -7.58 4.03 -37.22
N SER A 190 -6.54 3.52 -37.88
CA SER A 190 -6.15 3.90 -39.24
C SER A 190 -7.32 3.74 -40.21
N LYS A 191 -7.98 2.58 -40.18
CA LYS A 191 -9.16 2.29 -40.99
C LYS A 191 -10.36 3.19 -40.69
N LYS A 192 -10.54 3.59 -39.42
CA LYS A 192 -11.72 4.35 -38.98
C LYS A 192 -11.59 5.86 -39.14
N LEU A 193 -10.39 6.40 -38.95
CA LEU A 193 -10.11 7.82 -39.08
C LEU A 193 -9.46 8.18 -40.42
N ASN A 194 -9.15 7.17 -41.25
CA ASN A 194 -8.44 7.33 -42.52
C ASN A 194 -7.09 8.04 -42.36
N ILE A 195 -6.35 7.67 -41.31
CA ILE A 195 -5.02 8.21 -40.98
C ILE A 195 -3.99 7.09 -41.17
N PRO A 196 -2.86 7.31 -41.87
CA PRO A 196 -1.78 6.33 -41.94
C PRO A 196 -1.27 5.91 -40.55
N ILE A 197 -0.97 4.63 -40.35
CA ILE A 197 -0.57 4.10 -39.03
C ILE A 197 0.61 4.86 -38.41
N ASN A 198 1.60 5.22 -39.22
CA ASN A 198 2.80 5.97 -38.82
C ASN A 198 2.53 7.43 -38.43
N GLU A 199 1.35 7.97 -38.75
CA GLU A 199 0.95 9.34 -38.37
C GLU A 199 0.06 9.36 -37.11
N ILE A 200 -0.36 8.19 -36.63
CA ILE A 200 -1.16 8.06 -35.42
C ILE A 200 -0.30 8.36 -34.20
N ASN A 201 -0.68 9.42 -33.50
CA ASN A 201 -0.12 9.81 -32.21
C ASN A 201 -1.29 10.03 -31.25
N TYR A 202 -1.20 9.49 -30.03
CA TYR A 202 -2.29 9.55 -29.05
C TYR A 202 -2.79 10.98 -28.82
N GLN A 203 -1.90 11.96 -28.61
CA GLN A 203 -2.29 13.35 -28.36
C GLN A 203 -3.10 13.93 -29.52
N LYS A 204 -2.81 13.52 -30.76
CA LYS A 204 -3.54 13.97 -31.96
C LYS A 204 -4.92 13.34 -32.11
N ILE A 205 -5.13 12.14 -31.60
CA ILE A 205 -6.37 11.37 -31.80
C ILE A 205 -7.22 11.24 -30.54
N GLN A 206 -6.78 11.77 -29.39
CA GLN A 206 -7.49 11.61 -28.11
C GLN A 206 -8.94 12.05 -28.20
N ASP A 207 -9.20 13.18 -28.88
CA ASP A 207 -10.54 13.71 -29.05
C ASP A 207 -11.40 12.82 -29.96
N ASN A 208 -10.80 11.98 -30.80
CA ASN A 208 -11.49 11.06 -31.70
C ASN A 208 -11.87 9.73 -31.04
N ILE A 209 -11.47 9.47 -29.79
CA ILE A 209 -11.72 8.18 -29.13
C ILE A 209 -13.00 8.23 -28.29
N ILE A 210 -13.81 7.18 -28.39
CA ILE A 210 -14.92 6.88 -27.48
C ILE A 210 -14.59 5.60 -26.71
N LEU A 211 -14.52 5.69 -25.38
CA LEU A 211 -14.36 4.52 -24.51
C LEU A 211 -15.63 3.68 -24.50
N THR A 212 -15.47 2.37 -24.64
CA THR A 212 -16.57 1.40 -24.62
C THR A 212 -16.84 0.80 -23.25
N ASP A 213 -15.85 0.83 -22.33
CA ASP A 213 -15.93 0.20 -21.00
C ASP A 213 -16.34 1.17 -19.88
N THR A 214 -16.83 2.36 -20.21
CA THR A 214 -17.32 3.31 -19.21
C THR A 214 -18.78 3.04 -18.89
N TYR A 215 -19.05 2.53 -17.68
CA TYR A 215 -20.35 2.76 -17.06
C TYR A 215 -20.53 4.28 -16.94
N SER A 216 -21.64 4.79 -17.47
CA SER A 216 -21.99 6.22 -17.42
C SER A 216 -22.16 6.64 -15.96
N SER A 217 -21.07 7.05 -15.31
CA SER A 217 -21.14 7.84 -14.08
C SER A 217 -21.15 9.30 -14.52
N ARG A 218 -22.23 10.01 -14.17
CA ARG A 218 -22.46 11.43 -14.50
C ARG A 218 -21.55 12.36 -13.68
N SER A 219 -20.24 12.12 -13.66
CA SER A 219 -19.29 13.10 -13.15
C SER A 219 -18.64 13.81 -14.33
N THR A 220 -18.94 15.10 -14.48
CA THR A 220 -18.18 16.00 -15.36
C THR A 220 -16.70 15.91 -14.98
N ALA A 221 -15.83 15.65 -15.95
CA ALA A 221 -14.39 15.79 -15.77
C ALA A 221 -14.13 17.26 -15.40
N VAL A 222 -13.74 17.51 -14.15
CA VAL A 222 -13.24 18.82 -13.75
C VAL A 222 -11.88 18.97 -14.42
N GLN A 223 -11.78 19.88 -15.40
CA GLN A 223 -10.49 20.37 -15.90
C GLN A 223 -9.83 21.20 -14.79
N GLY A 224 -9.16 20.52 -13.87
CA GLY A 224 -8.18 21.08 -12.96
C GLY A 224 -6.80 20.48 -13.27
N PRO A 225 -5.70 21.09 -12.78
CA PRO A 225 -4.38 20.49 -12.86
C PRO A 225 -4.38 19.09 -12.21
N PRO A 226 -3.43 18.19 -12.53
CA PRO A 226 -3.45 16.82 -12.03
C PRO A 226 -3.25 16.80 -10.50
N GLU A 227 -4.34 16.79 -9.74
CA GLU A 227 -4.32 16.72 -8.29
C GLU A 227 -4.21 15.25 -7.82
N GLY A 228 -2.97 14.76 -7.81
CA GLY A 228 -2.49 13.73 -6.89
C GLY A 228 -3.15 12.34 -6.91
N ILE A 229 -2.88 11.56 -5.86
CA ILE A 229 -3.50 10.25 -5.63
C ILE A 229 -4.78 10.48 -4.83
N GLN A 230 -5.91 9.94 -5.31
CA GLN A 230 -7.23 10.10 -4.67
C GLN A 230 -7.73 8.79 -4.06
N LYS A 231 -8.29 8.85 -2.85
CA LYS A 231 -8.88 7.69 -2.15
C LYS A 231 -10.30 7.42 -2.66
N LEU A 232 -10.59 6.18 -3.05
CA LEU A 232 -11.95 5.78 -3.45
C LEU A 232 -12.83 5.43 -2.23
N PRO A 233 -14.15 5.67 -2.28
CA PRO A 233 -15.10 5.34 -1.20
C PRO A 233 -15.17 3.84 -0.85
N SER A 234 -14.78 2.97 -1.77
CA SER A 234 -14.69 1.52 -1.57
C SER A 234 -13.51 1.09 -0.68
N SER A 235 -12.65 2.02 -0.29
CA SER A 235 -11.58 1.78 0.69
C SER A 235 -12.16 1.43 2.07
N ILE A 236 -11.48 0.55 2.79
CA ILE A 236 -11.82 0.09 4.13
C ILE A 236 -10.76 0.64 5.08
N SER A 237 -11.15 1.56 5.96
CA SER A 237 -10.25 2.07 7.01
C SER A 237 -9.77 0.93 7.92
N PRO A 238 -8.56 1.01 8.51
CA PRO A 238 -8.05 -0.01 9.42
C PRO A 238 -9.04 -0.33 10.55
N LEU A 239 -9.48 -1.58 10.62
CA LEU A 239 -10.39 -2.11 11.63
C LEU A 239 -9.72 -2.13 13.01
N VAL A 240 -8.49 -2.66 13.06
CA VAL A 240 -7.62 -2.66 14.24
C VAL A 240 -6.86 -1.34 14.27
N LYS A 241 -7.09 -0.54 15.32
CA LYS A 241 -6.53 0.81 15.50
C LYS A 241 -5.40 0.88 16.53
N THR A 242 -5.16 -0.22 17.23
CA THR A 242 -4.01 -0.36 18.13
C THR A 242 -2.74 -0.49 17.30
N ASN A 243 -1.64 0.00 17.85
CA ASN A 243 -0.30 -0.14 17.30
C ASN A 243 0.58 -0.77 18.37
N TRP A 244 0.21 -1.98 18.82
CA TRP A 244 0.92 -2.64 19.92
C TRP A 244 2.25 -3.25 19.46
N GLY A 245 3.15 -3.51 20.41
CA GLY A 245 4.52 -3.97 20.18
C GLY A 245 4.88 -5.19 21.00
N GLN A 246 6.13 -5.65 20.86
CA GLN A 246 6.62 -6.86 21.51
C GLN A 246 7.47 -6.60 22.76
N ASP A 247 8.12 -5.44 22.84
CA ASP A 247 9.04 -5.11 23.93
C ASP A 247 8.38 -4.20 24.96
N ASP A 248 9.18 -3.48 25.76
CA ASP A 248 8.66 -2.52 26.73
C ASP A 248 7.77 -1.44 26.05
N PRO A 249 6.60 -1.10 26.62
CA PRO A 249 6.07 -1.57 27.90
C PRO A 249 5.10 -2.76 27.77
N TYR A 250 4.99 -3.39 26.61
CA TYR A 250 4.03 -4.47 26.35
C TYR A 250 4.36 -5.77 27.11
N ASN A 251 5.65 -6.08 27.26
CA ASN A 251 6.13 -7.25 28.01
C ASN A 251 6.37 -6.97 29.50
N TRP A 252 5.95 -5.81 30.05
CA TRP A 252 6.30 -5.45 31.44
C TRP A 252 5.90 -6.51 32.48
N ALA A 253 4.70 -7.09 32.35
CA ALA A 253 4.18 -8.11 33.26
C ALA A 253 4.96 -9.43 33.23
N PHE A 254 5.85 -9.64 32.26
CA PHE A 254 6.66 -10.86 32.15
C PHE A 254 7.63 -11.00 33.31
N ARG A 255 8.07 -9.86 33.88
CA ARG A 255 8.93 -9.84 35.07
C ARG A 255 8.24 -10.43 36.29
N GLU A 256 6.92 -10.28 36.38
CA GLU A 256 6.16 -10.86 37.48
C GLU A 256 6.34 -12.38 37.48
N GLU A 257 6.24 -13.04 36.33
CA GLU A 257 6.42 -14.50 36.19
C GLU A 257 7.87 -14.95 35.90
N ASN A 258 8.87 -14.12 36.22
CA ASN A 258 10.28 -14.41 36.00
C ASN A 258 10.62 -14.82 34.55
N LYS A 259 9.89 -14.28 33.56
CA LYS A 259 10.15 -14.50 32.13
C LYS A 259 11.17 -13.48 31.62
N VAL A 260 12.38 -13.59 32.14
CA VAL A 260 13.53 -12.73 31.82
C VAL A 260 14.70 -13.57 31.31
N ASP A 261 15.48 -13.02 30.39
CA ASP A 261 16.68 -13.65 29.86
C ASP A 261 17.64 -12.59 29.28
N TRP A 262 18.82 -13.00 28.83
CA TRP A 262 19.72 -12.14 28.08
C TRP A 262 19.12 -11.87 26.70
N ILE A 263 18.67 -10.64 26.44
CA ILE A 263 18.09 -10.19 25.17
C ILE A 263 19.15 -9.44 24.37
N ARG A 264 19.22 -9.71 23.06
CA ARG A 264 20.07 -8.97 22.12
C ARG A 264 19.61 -7.51 22.04
N THR A 265 20.54 -6.56 22.08
CA THR A 265 20.25 -5.13 21.93
C THR A 265 20.53 -4.65 20.51
N GLU A 266 20.00 -3.49 20.14
CA GLU A 266 20.19 -2.85 18.83
C GLU A 266 21.68 -2.62 18.49
N ASN A 267 22.53 -2.41 19.51
CA ASN A 267 23.98 -2.26 19.32
C ASN A 267 24.74 -3.60 19.33
N ASN A 268 24.05 -4.71 19.03
CA ASN A 268 24.56 -6.07 19.06
C ASN A 268 25.12 -6.52 20.44
N GLY A 269 24.76 -5.82 21.53
CA GLY A 269 25.09 -6.22 22.91
C GLY A 269 24.03 -7.15 23.49
N LYS A 270 24.12 -7.49 24.78
CA LYS A 270 23.05 -8.21 25.49
C LYS A 270 22.73 -7.59 26.83
N LYS A 271 21.45 -7.59 27.20
CA LYS A 271 20.97 -7.12 28.51
C LYS A 271 20.03 -8.15 29.13
N MET A 272 20.10 -8.32 30.44
CA MET A 272 19.12 -9.15 31.15
C MET A 272 17.80 -8.37 31.23
N ASP A 273 16.76 -8.85 30.54
CA ASP A 273 15.50 -8.14 30.40
C ASP A 273 14.31 -9.10 30.22
N ALA A 274 13.07 -8.56 30.27
CA ALA A 274 11.87 -9.31 29.95
C ALA A 274 11.92 -9.86 28.52
N LEU A 275 11.49 -11.12 28.36
CA LEU A 275 11.40 -11.74 27.04
C LEU A 275 10.44 -10.95 26.13
N PRO A 276 10.71 -10.86 24.82
CA PRO A 276 9.77 -10.23 23.89
C PRO A 276 8.46 -11.03 23.83
N VAL A 277 7.33 -10.33 23.63
CA VAL A 277 6.00 -10.96 23.61
C VAL A 277 5.87 -11.99 22.47
N GLY A 278 6.48 -11.76 21.31
CA GLY A 278 6.29 -12.60 20.11
C GLY A 278 5.16 -12.09 19.20
N CYS A 279 5.42 -12.04 17.89
CA CYS A 279 4.54 -11.43 16.90
C CYS A 279 3.13 -12.06 16.85
N VAL A 280 3.03 -13.39 16.97
CA VAL A 280 1.76 -14.11 17.05
C VAL A 280 0.92 -13.63 18.23
N ASN A 281 1.53 -13.50 19.41
CA ASN A 281 0.83 -13.09 20.62
C ASN A 281 0.34 -11.63 20.52
N VAL A 282 1.16 -10.73 19.98
CA VAL A 282 0.76 -9.34 19.72
C VAL A 282 -0.36 -9.25 18.69
N ALA A 283 -0.28 -10.00 17.60
CA ALA A 283 -1.31 -10.01 16.57
C ALA A 283 -2.66 -10.52 17.12
N LEU A 284 -2.65 -11.63 17.87
CA LEU A 284 -3.86 -12.16 18.50
C LEU A 284 -4.44 -11.21 19.55
N ALA A 285 -3.60 -10.55 20.34
CA ALA A 285 -4.05 -9.56 21.34
C ALA A 285 -4.75 -8.36 20.68
N GLN A 286 -4.15 -7.82 19.61
CA GLN A 286 -4.75 -6.70 18.87
C GLN A 286 -6.05 -7.10 18.16
N ILE A 287 -6.11 -8.29 17.56
CA ILE A 287 -7.35 -8.83 16.97
C ILE A 287 -8.42 -8.98 18.06
N MET A 288 -8.09 -9.57 19.21
CA MET A 288 -9.01 -9.72 20.34
C MET A 288 -9.52 -8.37 20.85
N GLY A 289 -8.62 -7.39 20.96
CA GLY A 289 -8.96 -6.02 21.34
C GLY A 289 -10.03 -5.39 20.44
N TYR A 290 -10.04 -5.75 19.15
CA TYR A 290 -11.06 -5.32 18.20
C TYR A 290 -12.33 -6.18 18.24
N THR A 291 -12.20 -7.50 18.15
CA THR A 291 -13.35 -8.40 17.95
C THR A 291 -14.20 -8.58 19.20
N HIS A 292 -13.63 -8.36 20.40
CA HIS A 292 -14.29 -8.65 21.67
C HIS A 292 -14.79 -7.40 22.42
N GLN A 293 -14.76 -6.21 21.81
CA GLN A 293 -15.23 -4.95 22.45
C GLN A 293 -16.67 -5.01 22.99
N LYS A 294 -17.54 -5.80 22.35
CA LYS A 294 -18.96 -5.95 22.74
C LYS A 294 -19.34 -7.41 23.03
N TYR A 295 -18.37 -8.26 23.30
CA TYR A 295 -18.60 -9.69 23.51
C TYR A 295 -19.29 -9.96 24.86
N THR A 296 -20.27 -10.88 24.86
CA THR A 296 -21.04 -11.27 26.06
C THR A 296 -21.21 -12.80 26.08
N PRO A 297 -20.92 -13.48 27.21
CA PRO A 297 -20.41 -12.94 28.47
C PRO A 297 -18.95 -12.46 28.38
N PRO A 298 -18.49 -11.54 29.25
CA PRO A 298 -17.10 -11.06 29.23
C PRO A 298 -16.08 -12.19 29.36
N LEU A 299 -14.96 -12.08 28.65
CA LEU A 299 -13.84 -13.00 28.82
C LEU A 299 -13.11 -12.74 30.14
N THR A 300 -12.55 -13.80 30.73
CA THR A 300 -11.72 -13.73 31.94
C THR A 300 -10.34 -14.29 31.66
N PHE A 301 -9.32 -13.64 32.20
CA PHE A 301 -7.91 -14.05 32.11
C PHE A 301 -7.27 -14.06 33.48
N THR A 302 -6.21 -14.85 33.65
CA THR A 302 -5.54 -15.00 34.94
C THR A 302 -4.61 -13.80 35.19
N LEU A 303 -4.57 -13.32 36.42
CA LEU A 303 -3.56 -12.34 36.86
C LEU A 303 -2.18 -13.01 36.97
N PRO A 304 -1.07 -12.30 36.71
CA PRO A 304 0.26 -12.89 36.82
C PRO A 304 0.51 -13.51 38.19
N ASN A 305 1.14 -14.69 38.23
CA ASN A 305 1.42 -15.45 39.46
C ASN A 305 0.22 -15.65 40.42
N SER A 306 -1.00 -15.63 39.90
CA SER A 306 -2.21 -15.69 40.73
C SER A 306 -3.19 -16.74 40.21
N THR A 307 -4.07 -17.20 41.09
CA THR A 307 -5.26 -17.97 40.70
C THR A 307 -6.47 -17.07 40.44
N MET A 308 -6.36 -15.77 40.76
CA MET A 308 -7.39 -14.78 40.52
C MET A 308 -7.46 -14.40 39.04
N THR A 309 -8.66 -14.02 38.60
CA THR A 309 -8.90 -13.59 37.22
C THR A 309 -9.30 -12.13 37.14
N TYR A 310 -9.05 -11.50 36.00
CA TYR A 310 -9.56 -10.19 35.63
C TYR A 310 -10.39 -10.27 34.35
N MET A 311 -11.29 -9.30 34.17
CA MET A 311 -12.06 -9.11 32.94
C MET A 311 -11.44 -7.95 32.14
N PRO A 312 -10.89 -8.18 30.95
CA PRO A 312 -10.34 -7.11 30.12
C PRO A 312 -11.43 -6.14 29.67
N ASN A 313 -11.18 -4.85 29.81
CA ASN A 313 -12.03 -3.82 29.22
C ASN A 313 -11.48 -3.46 27.83
N PHE A 314 -11.82 -4.27 26.82
CA PHE A 314 -11.30 -4.10 25.47
C PHE A 314 -11.58 -2.71 24.88
N ILE A 315 -12.73 -2.09 25.18
CA ILE A 315 -13.04 -0.71 24.75
C ILE A 315 -12.00 0.28 25.28
N LYS A 316 -11.65 0.21 26.57
CA LYS A 316 -10.63 1.08 27.17
C LYS A 316 -9.23 0.72 26.69
N MET A 317 -8.90 -0.56 26.57
CA MET A 317 -7.59 -1.04 26.10
C MET A 317 -7.30 -0.57 24.67
N THR A 318 -8.30 -0.50 23.80
CA THR A 318 -8.13 -0.06 22.40
C THR A 318 -8.57 1.39 22.16
N GLN A 319 -8.77 2.19 23.22
CA GLN A 319 -9.18 3.58 23.09
C GLN A 319 -8.10 4.45 22.44
N LYS A 320 -6.84 4.05 22.61
CA LYS A 320 -5.66 4.69 22.02
C LYS A 320 -4.87 3.68 21.20
N ALA A 321 -4.14 4.19 20.21
CA ALA A 321 -3.30 3.34 19.37
C ALA A 321 -2.13 2.77 20.17
N SER A 322 -1.40 3.62 20.89
CA SER A 322 -0.28 3.23 21.74
C SER A 322 -0.73 2.96 23.18
N ILE A 323 -0.09 1.97 23.78
CA ILE A 323 -0.24 1.66 25.21
C ILE A 323 0.23 2.82 26.11
N ASN A 324 1.21 3.61 25.65
CA ASN A 324 1.76 4.74 26.42
C ASN A 324 0.75 5.87 26.61
N ASP A 325 -0.26 5.95 25.75
CA ASP A 325 -1.33 6.96 25.82
C ASP A 325 -2.50 6.50 26.68
N LEU A 326 -2.50 5.23 27.12
CA LEU A 326 -3.50 4.70 28.04
C LEU A 326 -3.17 5.12 29.47
N GLN A 327 -4.18 5.14 30.33
CA GLN A 327 -4.05 5.51 31.73
C GLN A 327 -4.68 4.45 32.64
N GLY A 328 -4.05 4.23 33.80
CA GLY A 328 -4.55 3.34 34.84
C GLY A 328 -4.70 1.89 34.40
N GLN A 329 -5.82 1.26 34.78
CA GLN A 329 -6.05 -0.19 34.63
C GLN A 329 -5.98 -0.68 33.17
N ALA A 330 -6.31 0.14 32.18
CA ALA A 330 -6.32 -0.29 30.78
C ALA A 330 -4.90 -0.64 30.29
N GLN A 331 -3.89 0.12 30.70
CA GLN A 331 -2.49 -0.15 30.36
C GLN A 331 -2.03 -1.50 30.93
N MET A 332 -2.30 -1.73 32.22
CA MET A 332 -1.96 -3.00 32.90
C MET A 332 -2.67 -4.19 32.25
N GLN A 333 -3.94 -4.03 31.88
CA GLN A 333 -4.70 -5.08 31.21
C GLN A 333 -4.13 -5.47 29.84
N VAL A 334 -3.52 -4.54 29.09
CA VAL A 334 -2.80 -4.89 27.84
C VAL A 334 -1.59 -5.77 28.16
N GLN A 335 -0.79 -5.39 29.16
CA GLN A 335 0.39 -6.16 29.58
C GLN A 335 0.02 -7.57 30.05
N TYR A 336 -1.04 -7.68 30.86
CA TYR A 336 -1.56 -8.97 31.32
C TYR A 336 -2.12 -9.79 30.18
N LEU A 337 -2.78 -9.18 29.19
CA LEU A 337 -3.27 -9.90 28.02
C LEU A 337 -2.11 -10.47 27.19
N MET A 338 -1.04 -9.70 26.99
CA MET A 338 0.17 -10.17 26.29
C MET A 338 0.79 -11.38 26.99
N LEU A 339 0.95 -11.32 28.32
CA LEU A 339 1.46 -12.42 29.13
C LEU A 339 0.57 -13.67 29.06
N ASN A 340 -0.75 -13.47 29.13
CA ASN A 340 -1.71 -14.58 29.01
C ASN A 340 -1.60 -15.27 27.65
N PHE A 341 -1.52 -14.51 26.55
CA PHE A 341 -1.28 -15.10 25.23
C PHE A 341 0.06 -15.84 25.16
N TYR A 342 1.12 -15.25 25.70
CA TYR A 342 2.44 -15.87 25.75
C TYR A 342 2.39 -17.26 26.42
N ASN A 343 1.74 -17.34 27.58
CA ASN A 343 1.57 -18.57 28.35
C ASN A 343 0.66 -19.58 27.64
N MET A 344 -0.50 -19.16 27.13
CA MET A 344 -1.45 -20.04 26.45
C MET A 344 -0.86 -20.67 25.18
N ASN A 345 -0.05 -19.90 24.45
CA ASN A 345 0.63 -20.35 23.24
C ASN A 345 1.92 -21.14 23.52
N LYS A 346 2.31 -21.32 24.79
CA LYS A 346 3.56 -21.99 25.19
C LYS A 346 4.75 -21.42 24.41
N THR A 347 4.83 -20.09 24.37
CA THR A 347 5.79 -19.36 23.55
C THR A 347 7.22 -19.70 23.99
N THR A 348 8.12 -19.87 23.03
CA THR A 348 9.53 -20.20 23.29
C THR A 348 10.45 -19.12 22.72
N SER A 349 11.61 -18.93 23.35
CA SER A 349 12.62 -17.98 22.89
C SER A 349 13.57 -18.63 21.88
N LYS A 350 13.85 -17.94 20.78
CA LYS A 350 14.95 -18.29 19.87
C LYS A 350 16.18 -17.48 20.25
N LYS A 351 17.31 -18.18 20.42
CA LYS A 351 18.59 -17.61 20.83
C LYS A 351 19.59 -17.63 19.68
N ASP A 352 20.47 -16.65 19.65
CA ASP A 352 21.63 -16.62 18.77
C ASP A 352 22.79 -17.49 19.31
N TRP A 353 23.91 -17.45 18.59
CA TRP A 353 25.13 -18.21 18.90
C TRP A 353 25.79 -17.82 20.24
N ASP A 354 25.52 -16.62 20.77
CA ASP A 354 26.02 -16.12 22.07
C ASP A 354 24.97 -16.30 23.18
N GLY A 355 23.92 -17.07 22.90
CA GLY A 355 22.87 -17.42 23.84
C GLY A 355 21.93 -16.26 24.18
N ALA A 356 21.98 -15.15 23.44
CA ALA A 356 21.06 -14.04 23.61
C ALA A 356 19.77 -14.30 22.84
N VAL A 357 18.62 -14.00 23.43
CA VAL A 357 17.31 -14.09 22.80
C VAL A 357 17.19 -13.02 21.73
N LEU A 358 16.84 -13.45 20.51
CA LEU A 358 16.52 -12.58 19.38
C LEU A 358 15.02 -12.35 19.25
N GLU A 359 14.23 -13.40 19.44
CA GLU A 359 12.79 -13.37 19.21
C GLU A 359 12.05 -14.46 20.00
N SER A 360 10.73 -14.32 20.06
CA SER A 360 9.80 -15.28 20.68
C SER A 360 8.93 -15.94 19.61
N GLY A 361 8.97 -17.27 19.55
CA GLY A 361 8.26 -18.10 18.58
C GLY A 361 7.09 -18.88 19.17
N VAL A 362 6.09 -19.13 18.33
CA VAL A 362 4.91 -19.96 18.65
C VAL A 362 4.76 -21.02 17.56
N SER A 363 4.52 -22.27 17.93
CA SER A 363 4.21 -23.32 16.95
C SER A 363 2.80 -23.12 16.36
N GLU A 364 2.60 -23.52 15.11
CA GLU A 364 1.30 -23.43 14.45
C GLU A 364 0.20 -24.14 15.27
N GLU A 365 0.50 -25.33 15.81
CA GLU A 365 -0.42 -26.08 16.66
C GLU A 365 -0.87 -25.28 17.90
N ASN A 366 0.08 -24.69 18.63
CA ASN A 366 -0.26 -23.91 19.83
C ASN A 366 -1.04 -22.65 19.48
N MET A 367 -0.67 -21.96 18.40
CA MET A 367 -1.41 -20.80 17.88
C MET A 367 -2.85 -21.19 17.58
N LEU A 368 -3.08 -22.24 16.79
CA LEU A 368 -4.41 -22.69 16.41
C LEU A 368 -5.21 -23.17 17.63
N ASN A 369 -4.58 -23.86 18.59
CA ASN A 369 -5.23 -24.25 19.85
C ASN A 369 -5.72 -23.04 20.65
N THR A 370 -4.94 -21.96 20.72
CA THR A 370 -5.36 -20.72 21.37
C THR A 370 -6.43 -20.00 20.55
N MET A 371 -6.30 -19.95 19.23
CA MET A 371 -7.31 -19.31 18.37
C MET A 371 -8.68 -20.00 18.51
N ASN A 372 -8.71 -21.34 18.52
CA ASN A 372 -9.92 -22.14 18.68
C ASN A 372 -10.69 -21.89 19.99
N LYS A 373 -10.00 -21.40 21.03
CA LYS A 373 -10.63 -21.02 22.31
C LYS A 373 -11.46 -19.74 22.18
N PHE A 374 -10.97 -18.75 21.42
CA PHE A 374 -11.51 -17.38 21.49
C PHE A 374 -12.19 -16.89 20.21
N PHE A 375 -11.88 -17.50 19.07
CA PHE A 375 -12.29 -17.00 17.76
C PHE A 375 -13.02 -18.05 16.92
N LYS A 376 -13.88 -17.56 16.03
CA LYS A 376 -14.31 -18.25 14.80
C LYS A 376 -13.50 -17.70 13.65
N TYR A 377 -13.02 -18.57 12.76
CA TYR A 377 -12.20 -18.20 11.62
C TYR A 377 -12.28 -19.26 10.51
N ASN A 378 -11.85 -18.89 9.30
CA ASN A 378 -11.67 -19.85 8.21
C ASN A 378 -10.30 -20.54 8.35
N PRO A 379 -10.16 -21.83 7.98
CA PRO A 379 -8.89 -22.54 8.05
C PRO A 379 -7.75 -21.77 7.39
N LYS A 380 -6.52 -21.98 7.90
CA LYS A 380 -5.30 -21.42 7.31
C LYS A 380 -5.27 -21.80 5.83
N ALA A 381 -5.11 -20.80 4.99
CA ALA A 381 -5.03 -20.97 3.55
C ALA A 381 -4.06 -19.95 2.99
N PRO A 382 -3.53 -20.19 1.79
CA PRO A 382 -2.74 -19.17 1.11
C PRO A 382 -3.47 -17.83 0.98
N PHE A 383 -2.70 -16.75 0.89
CA PHE A 383 -3.25 -15.44 0.61
C PHE A 383 -4.02 -15.45 -0.71
N ASP A 384 -5.21 -14.85 -0.66
CA ASP A 384 -6.14 -14.65 -1.75
C ASP A 384 -6.84 -13.32 -1.46
N GLY A 385 -6.52 -12.31 -2.28
CA GLY A 385 -6.94 -10.93 -2.13
C GLY A 385 -8.45 -10.77 -2.17
N ASP A 386 -9.17 -11.55 -2.97
CA ASP A 386 -10.63 -11.48 -3.02
C ASP A 386 -11.25 -11.98 -1.71
N GLN A 387 -10.71 -13.06 -1.15
CA GLN A 387 -11.15 -13.59 0.14
C GLN A 387 -10.76 -12.68 1.31
N VAL A 388 -9.56 -12.08 1.27
CA VAL A 388 -9.12 -11.10 2.29
C VAL A 388 -9.99 -9.84 2.21
N TRP A 389 -10.26 -9.34 1.00
CA TRP A 389 -11.17 -8.21 0.80
C TRP A 389 -12.59 -8.52 1.30
N ALA A 390 -13.11 -9.71 1.00
CA ALA A 390 -14.40 -10.16 1.52
C ALA A 390 -14.41 -10.23 3.05
N SER A 391 -13.33 -10.71 3.68
CA SER A 391 -13.18 -10.71 5.15
C SER A 391 -13.25 -9.29 5.72
N LEU A 392 -12.50 -8.35 5.15
CA LEU A 392 -12.50 -6.95 5.61
C LEU A 392 -13.85 -6.27 5.42
N ARG A 393 -14.56 -6.52 4.30
CA ARG A 393 -15.93 -6.00 4.07
C ARG A 393 -16.92 -6.50 5.12
N ASN A 394 -16.68 -7.68 5.66
CA ASN A 394 -17.47 -8.25 6.76
C ASN A 394 -17.00 -7.78 8.14
N ASN A 395 -16.14 -6.74 8.22
CA ASN A 395 -15.54 -6.24 9.46
C ASN A 395 -14.73 -7.31 10.21
N ASN A 396 -14.13 -8.26 9.50
CA ASN A 396 -13.30 -9.29 10.12
C ASN A 396 -11.83 -9.09 9.72
N PRO A 397 -10.93 -8.82 10.68
CA PRO A 397 -9.50 -8.71 10.40
C PRO A 397 -8.91 -10.05 9.92
N VAL A 398 -7.73 -9.97 9.31
CA VAL A 398 -7.00 -11.12 8.78
C VAL A 398 -5.65 -11.22 9.46
N LEU A 399 -5.32 -12.42 9.95
CA LEU A 399 -3.98 -12.75 10.43
C LEU A 399 -3.17 -13.28 9.25
N MET A 400 -2.06 -12.63 8.96
CA MET A 400 -1.08 -13.04 7.97
C MET A 400 0.06 -13.80 8.63
N LEU A 401 0.56 -14.81 7.94
CA LEU A 401 1.61 -15.71 8.41
C LEU A 401 2.67 -15.84 7.30
N THR A 402 3.90 -15.49 7.63
CA THR A 402 5.09 -15.80 6.81
C THR A 402 5.90 -16.90 7.49
N THR A 403 7.05 -17.26 6.92
CA THR A 403 7.96 -18.25 7.51
C THR A 403 8.38 -17.85 8.93
N ASN A 404 8.59 -16.55 9.18
CA ASN A 404 9.19 -16.07 10.43
C ASN A 404 8.35 -15.01 11.15
N HIS A 405 7.27 -14.50 10.57
CA HIS A 405 6.50 -13.41 11.16
C HIS A 405 4.98 -13.59 11.05
N ALA A 406 4.26 -12.98 11.99
CA ALA A 406 2.81 -12.90 12.00
C ALA A 406 2.36 -11.45 12.17
N PHE A 407 1.42 -11.01 11.35
CA PHE A 407 0.94 -9.63 11.34
C PHE A 407 -0.53 -9.54 10.93
N ILE A 408 -1.12 -8.35 11.02
CA ILE A 408 -2.56 -8.15 10.75
C ILE A 408 -2.74 -7.36 9.46
N ILE A 409 -3.58 -7.86 8.57
CA ILE A 409 -4.25 -7.01 7.57
C ILE A 409 -5.59 -6.58 8.13
N SER A 410 -5.75 -5.27 8.31
CA SER A 410 -6.95 -4.69 8.93
C SER A 410 -7.62 -3.63 8.08
N GLY A 411 -7.06 -3.26 6.92
CA GLY A 411 -7.62 -2.22 6.07
C GLY A 411 -7.23 -2.41 4.62
N LEU A 412 -7.96 -1.70 3.76
CA LEU A 412 -7.78 -1.69 2.31
C LEU A 412 -7.86 -0.25 1.83
N LEU A 413 -6.84 0.21 1.14
CA LEU A 413 -6.85 1.50 0.47
C LEU A 413 -6.89 1.27 -1.04
N ILE A 414 -7.92 1.82 -1.68
CA ILE A 414 -8.05 1.80 -3.13
C ILE A 414 -7.87 3.23 -3.59
N THR A 415 -6.87 3.45 -4.44
CA THR A 415 -6.56 4.77 -4.97
C THR A 415 -6.85 4.84 -6.46
N GLU A 416 -7.33 5.99 -6.89
CA GLU A 416 -7.39 6.38 -8.28
C GLU A 416 -6.23 7.35 -8.55
N LYS A 417 -5.43 7.08 -9.57
CA LYS A 417 -4.34 7.99 -9.98
C LYS A 417 -4.94 9.18 -10.72
N ALA A 418 -4.67 10.42 -10.28
CA ALA A 418 -4.81 11.56 -11.18
C ALA A 418 -3.72 11.44 -12.24
N SER A 419 -4.10 11.05 -13.45
CA SER A 419 -3.17 10.83 -14.54
C SER A 419 -2.55 12.16 -15.00
N GLN A 420 -1.22 12.29 -14.92
CA GLN A 420 -0.48 13.18 -15.83
C GLN A 420 -0.42 12.58 -17.26
N THR A 421 -0.48 11.26 -17.38
CA THR A 421 -0.58 10.56 -18.67
C THR A 421 -2.03 10.21 -18.99
N ARG A 422 -2.70 11.12 -19.71
CA ARG A 422 -3.81 10.80 -20.64
C ARG A 422 -5.09 10.31 -19.95
N GLN A 423 -5.97 11.26 -19.62
CA GLN A 423 -7.22 11.19 -18.84
C GLN A 423 -8.22 10.04 -19.11
N MET A 424 -8.05 9.23 -20.16
CA MET A 424 -9.05 8.26 -20.59
C MET A 424 -8.99 6.91 -19.86
N VAL A 425 -7.82 6.46 -19.39
CA VAL A 425 -7.69 5.15 -18.71
C VAL A 425 -7.37 5.36 -17.24
N LYS A 426 -8.41 5.51 -16.43
CA LYS A 426 -8.26 5.48 -14.97
C LYS A 426 -7.94 4.05 -14.52
N THR A 427 -6.79 3.88 -13.87
CA THR A 427 -6.40 2.63 -13.21
C THR A 427 -6.43 2.83 -11.70
N ASN A 428 -6.88 1.79 -10.99
CA ASN A 428 -6.90 1.78 -9.53
C ASN A 428 -5.70 1.02 -9.02
N ASP A 429 -5.07 1.53 -7.97
CA ASP A 429 -4.12 0.77 -7.18
C ASP A 429 -4.78 0.34 -5.86
N LEU A 430 -4.40 -0.85 -5.41
CA LEU A 430 -4.94 -1.46 -4.20
C LEU A 430 -3.79 -1.71 -3.23
N TYR A 431 -4.01 -1.30 -1.98
CA TYR A 431 -3.05 -1.35 -0.91
C TYR A 431 -3.64 -2.01 0.33
N TRP A 432 -2.90 -2.93 0.91
CA TRP A 432 -3.27 -3.60 2.14
C TRP A 432 -2.62 -2.88 3.32
N HIS A 433 -3.43 -2.50 4.31
CA HIS A 433 -2.91 -1.91 5.54
C HIS A 433 -2.41 -3.04 6.46
N ALA A 434 -1.09 -3.12 6.62
CA ALA A 434 -0.41 -4.11 7.44
C ALA A 434 0.05 -3.51 8.77
N ASN A 435 -0.40 -4.08 9.88
CA ASN A 435 0.10 -3.79 11.23
C ASN A 435 1.01 -4.94 11.67
N LEU A 436 2.30 -4.65 11.77
CA LEU A 436 3.34 -5.66 11.99
C LEU A 436 3.55 -6.02 13.47
N GLY A 437 2.86 -5.36 14.40
CA GLY A 437 3.03 -5.63 15.83
C GLY A 437 4.35 -5.11 16.41
N TRP A 438 4.85 -3.98 15.88
CA TRP A 438 6.12 -3.37 16.26
C TRP A 438 5.98 -1.92 16.75
N ALA A 439 4.94 -1.65 17.55
CA ALA A 439 4.71 -0.32 18.12
C ALA A 439 4.63 0.79 17.05
N ASP A 440 3.81 0.55 16.01
CA ASP A 440 3.63 1.41 14.81
C ASP A 440 4.81 1.43 13.82
N LYS A 441 6.00 0.97 14.23
CA LYS A 441 7.13 0.83 13.29
C LYS A 441 6.74 -0.15 12.19
N ASN A 442 7.04 0.23 10.95
CA ASN A 442 6.77 -0.52 9.73
C ASN A 442 5.28 -0.85 9.49
N THR A 443 4.36 -0.26 10.26
CA THR A 443 2.94 -0.35 9.94
C THR A 443 2.65 0.60 8.78
N GLY A 444 1.85 0.17 7.81
CA GLY A 444 1.64 0.98 6.61
C GLY A 444 0.86 0.27 5.51
N TYR A 445 0.94 0.84 4.32
CA TYR A 445 0.24 0.36 3.13
C TYR A 445 1.22 -0.32 2.18
N TYR A 446 0.90 -1.55 1.78
CA TYR A 446 1.71 -2.36 0.86
C TYR A 446 0.87 -2.79 -0.34
N GLN A 447 1.39 -2.58 -1.55
CA GLN A 447 0.74 -3.01 -2.79
C GLN A 447 1.04 -4.49 -3.03
N LEU A 448 0.07 -5.36 -2.73
CA LEU A 448 0.16 -6.78 -3.03
C LEU A 448 -0.82 -7.13 -4.14
N ASP A 449 -0.36 -7.93 -5.11
CA ASP A 449 -1.24 -8.48 -6.15
C ASP A 449 -2.31 -9.41 -5.56
N GLY A 450 -3.36 -9.69 -6.32
CA GLY A 450 -4.55 -10.45 -5.90
C GLY A 450 -4.25 -11.83 -5.32
N ASN A 451 -3.12 -12.45 -5.61
CA ASN A 451 -2.72 -13.70 -4.97
C ASN A 451 -1.56 -13.55 -3.98
N ALA A 452 -0.95 -12.36 -3.86
CA ALA A 452 0.38 -12.12 -3.25
C ALA A 452 1.44 -13.18 -3.62
N ARG A 453 1.17 -13.89 -4.73
CA ARG A 453 1.87 -15.03 -5.29
C ARG A 453 2.13 -14.63 -6.72
N THR A 454 3.14 -13.80 -6.90
CA THR A 454 3.59 -13.48 -8.26
C THR A 454 4.39 -14.64 -8.80
N PHE A 455 3.69 -15.66 -9.29
CA PHE A 455 4.32 -16.67 -10.11
C PHE A 455 4.42 -16.13 -11.54
N PHE A 456 5.62 -15.81 -11.99
CA PHE A 456 5.92 -15.68 -13.41
C PHE A 456 7.33 -16.19 -13.65
N GLU A 457 7.49 -16.97 -14.71
CA GLU A 457 8.79 -17.39 -15.20
C GLU A 457 9.35 -16.27 -16.07
N ALA A 458 10.33 -15.53 -15.54
CA ALA A 458 11.09 -14.60 -16.36
C ALA A 458 12.25 -15.38 -17.02
N GLY A 459 12.19 -15.54 -18.34
CA GLY A 459 13.28 -16.13 -19.13
C GLY A 459 13.70 -17.56 -18.75
N GLY A 460 12.83 -18.33 -18.08
CA GLY A 460 13.13 -19.70 -17.62
C GLY A 460 14.02 -19.81 -16.38
N VAL A 461 14.34 -18.70 -15.69
CA VAL A 461 15.25 -18.70 -14.53
C VAL A 461 14.79 -17.71 -13.45
N LYS A 462 13.80 -18.11 -12.64
CA LYS A 462 13.53 -17.72 -11.21
C LYS A 462 12.04 -17.57 -10.92
N GLU A 463 11.59 -18.27 -9.87
CA GLU A 463 10.24 -18.20 -9.31
C GLU A 463 10.17 -17.08 -8.25
N TRP A 464 9.38 -16.02 -8.50
CA TRP A 464 9.16 -14.91 -7.56
C TRP A 464 7.99 -15.18 -6.60
N CYS A 465 7.98 -16.35 -5.96
CA CYS A 465 6.89 -16.80 -5.11
C CYS A 465 7.18 -16.54 -3.63
N TYR A 466 6.66 -15.44 -3.08
CA TYR A 466 6.63 -15.26 -1.62
C TYR A 466 5.35 -15.88 -1.06
N LYS A 467 5.42 -17.12 -0.58
CA LYS A 467 4.26 -17.85 -0.05
C LYS A 467 3.86 -17.28 1.31
N MET A 468 2.86 -16.41 1.33
CA MET A 468 2.17 -15.99 2.56
C MET A 468 0.90 -16.81 2.74
N ASP A 469 0.73 -17.33 3.95
CA ASP A 469 -0.52 -17.91 4.40
C ASP A 469 -1.33 -16.85 5.18
N CYS A 470 -2.62 -17.09 5.30
CA CYS A 470 -3.51 -16.23 6.07
C CYS A 470 -4.62 -17.03 6.75
N ILE A 471 -5.10 -16.48 7.86
CA ILE A 471 -6.31 -16.90 8.56
C ILE A 471 -7.30 -15.75 8.48
N LYS A 472 -8.45 -16.01 7.84
CA LYS A 472 -9.43 -14.99 7.43
C LYS A 472 -10.72 -15.13 8.25
N ASN A 473 -11.59 -14.12 8.15
CA ASN A 473 -12.90 -14.08 8.81
C ASN A 473 -12.82 -14.25 10.34
N ILE A 474 -11.75 -13.73 10.95
CA ILE A 474 -11.52 -13.83 12.39
C ILE A 474 -12.53 -12.94 13.12
N ARG A 475 -13.32 -13.55 14.00
CA ARG A 475 -14.33 -12.88 14.82
C ARG A 475 -14.47 -13.56 16.18
N ALA A 476 -15.06 -12.88 17.15
CA ALA A 476 -15.34 -13.48 18.45
C ALA A 476 -16.21 -14.75 18.30
N LYS A 477 -15.91 -15.77 19.10
CA LYS A 477 -16.55 -17.08 19.04
C LYS A 477 -17.99 -17.06 19.54
#